data_AF-A0AAW6FKF5-F1
#
_entry.id   AF-A0AAW6FKF5-F1
#
_cell.length_a   1.000
_cell.length_b   1.000
_cell.length_c   1.000
_cell.angle_alpha   90.00
_cell.angle_beta   90.00
_cell.angle_gamma   90.00
#
_symmetry.space_group_name_H-M   'P 1'
#
loop_
_entity.id
_entity.type
_entity.pdbx_description
1 polymer ?
#
loop_
_entity_poly.entity_id
_entity_poly.type
_entity_poly.pdbx_seq_one_letter_code
_entity_poly.pdbx_strand_id
1 'polypeptide(L)'
;MYTLPARYGWVMRYEKILVEDSEKYFDLFDPDLYNPREWAKMAKAAGMKYAVITTKHHEGFCLFKTDYTDYQALNPPLCRKDLIREWVETFRAEGLKVGFYYSLPDWHHPDFEIDRIHPQVPKDPIGIAVR
;
A
#
# COMPACT_ATOMS: atom_id res chain seq x y z
N MET A 1 1.32 1.07 -5.06
CA MET A 1 2.59 0.64 -5.66
C MET A 1 2.49 -0.66 -6.43
N TYR A 2 2.09 -1.78 -5.81
CA TYR A 2 1.96 -3.08 -6.50
C TYR A 2 0.95 -3.12 -7.67
N THR A 3 0.09 -2.10 -7.81
CA THR A 3 -0.85 -1.98 -8.93
C THR A 3 -0.15 -1.70 -10.26
N LEU A 4 1.01 -1.04 -10.26
CA LEU A 4 1.79 -0.73 -11.47
C LEU A 4 2.40 -1.97 -12.15
N PRO A 5 3.04 -2.90 -11.42
CA PRO A 5 3.42 -4.19 -12.01
C PRO A 5 2.20 -5.07 -12.35
N ALA A 6 1.03 -4.81 -11.75
CA ALA A 6 -0.24 -5.49 -11.99
C ALA A 6 -0.23 -7.02 -11.80
N ARG A 7 0.69 -7.52 -10.95
CA ARG A 7 0.86 -8.95 -10.64
C ARG A 7 0.82 -9.16 -9.13
N TYR A 8 -0.32 -8.86 -8.51
CA TYR A 8 -0.64 -9.08 -7.07
C TYR A 8 0.22 -8.31 -6.02
N GLY A 9 -0.29 -8.19 -4.79
CA GLY A 9 0.33 -7.39 -3.70
C GLY A 9 1.65 -7.95 -3.13
N TRP A 10 2.00 -9.17 -3.51
CA TRP A 10 3.20 -9.90 -3.07
C TRP A 10 4.30 -9.97 -4.14
N VAL A 11 4.19 -9.18 -5.21
CA VAL A 11 5.08 -9.25 -6.39
C VAL A 11 6.56 -9.18 -5.99
N MET A 12 6.93 -8.31 -5.05
CA MET A 12 8.31 -8.20 -4.59
C MET A 12 8.82 -9.52 -3.99
N ARG A 13 7.99 -10.22 -3.21
CA ARG A 13 8.38 -11.47 -2.58
C ARG A 13 8.57 -12.61 -3.57
N TYR A 14 7.65 -12.76 -4.52
CA TYR A 14 7.66 -13.89 -5.43
C TYR A 14 8.64 -13.69 -6.59
N GLU A 15 8.80 -12.45 -7.08
CA GLU A 15 9.71 -12.12 -8.18
C GLU A 15 11.09 -11.64 -7.70
N LYS A 16 11.32 -11.61 -6.37
CA LYS A 16 12.59 -11.18 -5.77
C LYS A 16 12.99 -9.76 -6.19
N ILE A 17 12.00 -8.88 -6.32
CA ILE A 17 12.22 -7.46 -6.66
C ILE A 17 12.80 -6.79 -5.42
N LEU A 18 13.96 -6.16 -5.57
CA LEU A 18 14.60 -5.38 -4.52
C LEU A 18 13.94 -4.00 -4.38
N VAL A 19 14.20 -3.30 -3.28
CA VAL A 19 13.61 -1.98 -3.02
C VAL A 19 14.03 -1.01 -4.13
N GLU A 20 15.29 -1.05 -4.52
CA GLU A 20 15.89 -0.21 -5.57
C GLU A 20 15.22 -0.44 -6.93
N ASP A 21 14.95 -1.72 -7.27
CA ASP A 21 14.26 -2.08 -8.52
C ASP A 21 12.78 -1.63 -8.56
N SER A 22 12.22 -1.36 -7.37
CA SER A 22 10.83 -0.91 -7.20
C SER A 22 10.67 0.61 -7.30
N GLU A 23 11.77 1.39 -7.27
CA GLU A 23 11.76 2.85 -7.34
C GLU A 23 11.09 3.38 -8.63
N LYS A 24 11.25 2.68 -9.76
CA LYS A 24 10.54 3.03 -11.00
C LYS A 24 9.02 3.11 -10.83
N TYR A 25 8.45 2.30 -9.93
CA TYR A 25 7.02 2.35 -9.65
C TYR A 25 6.66 3.58 -8.83
N PHE A 26 7.59 4.11 -8.04
CA PHE A 26 7.38 5.31 -7.24
C PHE A 26 7.27 6.51 -8.17
N ASP A 27 8.21 6.64 -9.12
CA ASP A 27 8.20 7.72 -10.11
C ASP A 27 6.96 7.69 -11.02
N LEU A 28 6.47 6.50 -11.33
CA LEU A 28 5.30 6.28 -12.20
C LEU A 28 3.97 6.24 -11.43
N PHE A 29 3.96 6.45 -10.11
CA PHE A 29 2.73 6.39 -9.34
C PHE A 29 1.85 7.61 -9.62
N ASP A 30 0.90 7.43 -10.52
CA ASP A 30 -0.12 8.41 -10.92
C ASP A 30 -1.52 7.80 -10.85
N PRO A 31 -2.27 8.03 -9.77
CA PRO A 31 -3.65 7.57 -9.66
C PRO A 31 -4.59 8.61 -10.30
N ASP A 32 -4.47 8.81 -11.61
CA ASP A 32 -5.18 9.82 -12.40
C ASP A 32 -6.72 9.64 -12.41
N LEU A 33 -7.18 8.39 -12.35
CA LEU A 33 -8.61 8.02 -12.26
C LEU A 33 -9.10 7.81 -10.82
N TYR A 34 -8.36 8.27 -9.82
CA TYR A 34 -8.74 8.15 -8.42
C TYR A 34 -9.97 9.01 -8.09
N ASN A 35 -11.10 8.36 -7.82
CA ASN A 35 -12.37 9.01 -7.51
C ASN A 35 -13.11 8.28 -6.37
N PRO A 36 -12.76 8.53 -5.10
CA PRO A 36 -13.36 7.86 -3.95
C PRO A 36 -14.87 8.17 -3.80
N ARG A 37 -15.37 9.24 -4.43
CA ARG A 37 -16.80 9.59 -4.44
C ARG A 37 -17.63 8.61 -5.22
N GLU A 38 -17.15 8.20 -6.38
CA GLU A 38 -17.80 7.15 -7.15
C GLU A 38 -17.79 5.84 -6.37
N TRP A 39 -16.65 5.50 -5.77
CA TRP A 39 -16.49 4.27 -4.99
C TRP A 39 -17.40 4.22 -3.76
N ALA A 40 -17.52 5.31 -3.01
CA ALA A 40 -18.40 5.40 -1.85
C ALA A 40 -19.88 5.23 -2.23
N LYS A 41 -20.31 5.88 -3.33
CA LYS A 41 -21.66 5.73 -3.87
C LYS A 41 -21.94 4.28 -4.30
N MET A 42 -21.00 3.65 -5.00
CA MET A 42 -21.12 2.25 -5.40
C MET A 42 -21.20 1.31 -4.20
N ALA A 43 -20.33 1.50 -3.20
CA ALA A 43 -20.34 0.69 -1.98
C ALA A 43 -21.68 0.81 -1.23
N LYS A 44 -22.21 2.03 -1.09
CA LYS A 44 -23.53 2.28 -0.49
C LYS A 44 -24.66 1.63 -1.29
N ALA A 45 -24.65 1.78 -2.61
CA ALA A 45 -25.64 1.18 -3.51
C ALA A 45 -25.63 -0.35 -3.45
N ALA A 46 -24.44 -0.95 -3.26
CA ALA A 46 -24.27 -2.39 -3.02
C ALA A 46 -24.72 -2.84 -1.62
N GLY A 47 -25.21 -1.94 -0.76
CA GLY A 47 -25.69 -2.25 0.58
C GLY A 47 -24.60 -2.37 1.66
N MET A 48 -23.34 -2.07 1.31
CA MET A 48 -22.23 -2.09 2.27
C MET A 48 -22.47 -1.09 3.42
N LYS A 49 -21.94 -1.40 4.60
CA LYS A 49 -22.06 -0.56 5.81
C LYS A 49 -20.72 -0.02 6.30
N TYR A 50 -19.63 -0.56 5.77
CA TYR A 50 -18.27 -0.15 6.05
C TYR A 50 -17.38 -0.48 4.87
N ALA A 51 -16.21 0.15 4.82
CA ALA A 51 -15.14 -0.24 3.92
C ALA A 51 -13.80 -0.20 4.64
N VAL A 52 -12.86 -1.02 4.17
CA VAL A 52 -11.49 -1.07 4.68
C VAL A 52 -10.55 -0.77 3.51
N ILE A 53 -9.67 0.21 3.69
CA ILE A 53 -8.66 0.57 2.70
C ILE A 53 -7.26 0.25 3.22
N THR A 54 -6.40 -0.22 2.33
CA THR A 54 -4.98 -0.42 2.61
C THR A 54 -4.30 0.94 2.73
N THR A 55 -3.88 1.33 3.94
CA THR A 55 -3.10 2.55 4.15
C THR A 55 -1.61 2.34 3.91
N LYS A 56 -1.13 1.13 4.22
CA LYS A 56 0.22 0.62 3.93
C LYS A 56 0.15 -0.89 3.75
N HIS A 57 0.77 -1.41 2.70
CA HIS A 57 0.92 -2.86 2.48
C HIS A 57 2.39 -3.28 2.69
N HIS A 58 2.73 -4.54 2.46
CA HIS A 58 4.05 -5.11 2.78
C HIS A 58 5.21 -4.40 2.08
N GLU A 59 4.99 -3.80 0.91
CA GLU A 59 6.01 -3.00 0.23
C GLU A 59 6.40 -1.73 0.98
N GLY A 60 5.67 -1.33 2.04
CA GLY A 60 6.01 -0.17 2.88
C GLY A 60 5.44 1.17 2.40
N PHE A 61 4.87 1.24 1.20
CA PHE A 61 4.36 2.50 0.64
C PHE A 61 3.11 3.01 1.36
N CYS A 62 3.18 4.22 1.89
CA CYS A 62 2.09 4.86 2.63
C CYS A 62 1.18 5.68 1.69
N LEU A 63 -0.13 5.40 1.69
CA LEU A 63 -1.11 6.18 0.91
C LEU A 63 -1.56 7.48 1.57
N PHE A 64 -1.04 7.78 2.76
CA PHE A 64 -1.42 8.90 3.63
C PHE A 64 -0.21 9.78 3.95
N LYS A 65 -0.45 11.04 4.34
CA LYS A 65 0.62 11.92 4.81
C LYS A 65 1.19 11.43 6.14
N THR A 66 2.50 11.27 6.18
CA THR A 66 3.25 10.87 7.39
C THR A 66 4.57 11.63 7.47
N ASP A 67 5.05 11.85 8.69
CA ASP A 67 6.35 12.47 8.98
C ASP A 67 7.46 11.42 9.22
N TYR A 68 7.11 10.12 9.14
CA TYR A 68 8.00 9.01 9.51
C TYR A 68 8.70 8.34 8.31
N THR A 69 8.33 8.66 7.08
CA THR A 69 8.98 8.14 5.87
C THR A 69 8.67 9.01 4.66
N ASP A 70 9.61 9.09 3.72
CA ASP A 70 9.41 9.70 2.42
C ASP A 70 8.76 8.75 1.39
N TYR A 71 8.61 7.47 1.72
CA TYR A 71 7.96 6.47 0.88
C TYR A 71 6.43 6.54 1.00
N GLN A 72 5.87 7.68 0.57
CA GLN A 72 4.46 8.02 0.72
C GLN A 72 3.87 8.68 -0.53
N ALA A 73 2.55 8.60 -0.74
CA ALA A 73 1.84 9.09 -1.93
C ALA A 73 1.98 10.59 -2.21
N LEU A 74 2.44 11.39 -1.25
CA LEU A 74 2.68 12.82 -1.44
C LEU A 74 4.00 13.13 -2.15
N ASN A 75 4.92 12.17 -2.22
CA ASN A 75 6.29 12.40 -2.68
C ASN A 75 6.54 12.01 -4.15
N PRO A 76 5.86 11.00 -4.75
CA PRO A 76 5.93 10.74 -6.18
C PRO A 76 5.65 11.99 -7.02
N PRO A 77 6.38 12.19 -8.14
CA PRO A 77 6.22 13.38 -8.97
C PRO A 77 4.82 13.53 -9.56
N LEU A 78 4.11 12.42 -9.82
CA LEU A 78 2.81 12.42 -10.50
C LEU A 78 1.59 12.38 -9.56
N CYS A 79 1.73 11.89 -8.32
CA CYS A 79 0.59 11.80 -7.39
C CYS A 79 0.41 13.05 -6.52
N ARG A 80 1.34 13.29 -5.58
CA ARG A 80 1.36 14.43 -4.64
C ARG A 80 0.06 14.66 -3.84
N LYS A 81 -0.64 13.59 -3.47
CA LYS A 81 -1.93 13.65 -2.78
C LYS A 81 -1.97 12.76 -1.55
N ASP A 82 -2.70 13.20 -0.53
CA ASP A 82 -3.11 12.34 0.59
C ASP A 82 -4.37 11.57 0.20
N LEU A 83 -4.18 10.37 -0.34
CA LEU A 83 -5.27 9.54 -0.86
C LEU A 83 -6.17 9.02 0.25
N ILE A 84 -5.63 8.73 1.44
CA ILE A 84 -6.43 8.23 2.55
C ILE A 84 -7.35 9.31 3.09
N ARG A 85 -6.89 10.56 3.20
CA ARG A 85 -7.75 11.66 3.65
C ARG A 85 -8.98 11.84 2.78
N GLU A 86 -8.80 11.94 1.46
CA GLU A 86 -9.90 12.10 0.50
C GLU A 86 -10.87 10.91 0.56
N TRP A 87 -10.33 9.69 0.67
CA TRP A 87 -11.13 8.48 0.81
C TRP A 87 -11.99 8.50 2.09
N VAL A 88 -11.39 8.81 3.23
CA VAL A 88 -12.05 8.82 4.55
C VAL A 88 -13.20 9.83 4.55
N GLU A 89 -12.93 11.07 4.11
CA GLU A 89 -13.91 12.14 4.07
C GLU A 89 -15.12 11.72 3.20
N THR A 90 -14.84 11.10 2.06
CA THR A 90 -15.88 10.72 1.11
C THR A 90 -16.72 9.52 1.57
N PHE A 91 -16.09 8.48 2.12
CA PHE A 91 -16.81 7.31 2.63
C PHE A 91 -17.66 7.65 3.86
N ARG A 92 -17.14 8.51 4.76
CA ARG A 92 -17.91 9.00 5.90
C ARG A 92 -19.09 9.87 5.47
N ALA A 93 -18.92 10.72 4.46
CA ALA A 93 -20.00 11.54 3.93
C ALA A 93 -21.16 10.71 3.35
N GLU A 94 -20.87 9.52 2.80
CA GLU A 94 -21.91 8.58 2.33
C GLU A 94 -22.52 7.70 3.45
N GLY A 95 -22.09 7.88 4.70
CA GLY A 95 -22.59 7.15 5.87
C GLY A 95 -21.96 5.78 6.08
N LEU A 96 -20.82 5.50 5.43
CA LEU A 96 -20.08 4.25 5.61
C LEU A 96 -19.10 4.36 6.78
N LYS A 97 -19.00 3.30 7.61
CA LYS A 97 -17.90 3.20 8.58
C LYS A 97 -16.58 2.98 7.83
N VAL A 98 -15.50 3.49 8.40
CA VAL A 98 -14.16 3.40 7.83
C VAL A 98 -13.28 2.51 8.70
N GLY A 99 -12.58 1.57 8.08
CA GLY A 99 -11.46 0.83 8.67
C GLY A 99 -10.18 1.00 7.87
N PHE A 100 -9.05 0.80 8.53
CA PHE A 100 -7.74 0.82 7.91
C PHE A 100 -7.10 -0.56 8.00
N TYR A 101 -6.63 -1.04 6.85
CA TYR A 101 -5.66 -2.12 6.81
C TYR A 101 -4.26 -1.50 6.84
N TYR A 102 -3.45 -1.92 7.80
CA TYR A 102 -2.05 -1.52 7.92
C TYR A 102 -1.18 -2.77 8.05
N SER A 103 -0.29 -2.97 7.09
CA SER A 103 0.69 -4.05 7.16
C SER A 103 1.73 -3.78 8.25
N LEU A 104 1.90 -4.72 9.17
CA LEU A 104 3.05 -4.73 10.08
C LEU A 104 4.35 -5.05 9.35
N PRO A 105 4.41 -6.06 8.44
CA PRO A 105 5.58 -6.23 7.61
C PRO A 105 5.86 -4.97 6.78
N ASP A 106 7.13 -4.61 6.68
CA ASP A 106 7.58 -3.43 5.95
C ASP A 106 8.89 -3.73 5.23
N TRP A 107 8.79 -4.19 3.99
CA TRP A 107 9.94 -4.59 3.18
C TRP A 107 10.77 -3.39 2.66
N HIS A 108 10.34 -2.16 2.95
CA HIS A 108 11.08 -0.94 2.62
C HIS A 108 11.87 -0.43 3.83
N HIS A 109 11.39 -0.66 5.06
CA HIS A 109 12.08 -0.19 6.25
C HIS A 109 13.40 -0.95 6.48
N PRO A 110 14.55 -0.28 6.63
CA PRO A 110 15.86 -0.94 6.71
C PRO A 110 16.01 -1.84 7.95
N ASP A 111 15.30 -1.53 9.03
CA ASP A 111 15.32 -2.33 10.26
C ASP A 111 14.30 -3.48 10.29
N PHE A 112 13.51 -3.67 9.22
CA PHE A 112 12.61 -4.82 9.18
C PHE A 112 13.40 -6.10 8.92
N GLU A 113 13.10 -7.14 9.70
CA GLU A 113 13.84 -8.41 9.63
C GLU A 113 13.61 -9.12 8.29
N ILE A 114 14.69 -9.69 7.73
CA ILE A 114 14.61 -10.58 6.57
C ILE A 114 14.05 -11.93 7.03
N ASP A 115 12.74 -11.96 7.26
CA ASP A 115 11.98 -13.14 7.66
C ASP A 115 11.61 -14.02 6.44
N ARG A 116 10.81 -15.08 6.67
CA ARG A 116 10.37 -16.02 5.61
C ARG A 116 9.53 -15.37 4.50
N ILE A 117 8.88 -14.25 4.79
CA ILE A 117 8.02 -13.52 3.86
C ILE A 117 8.75 -12.36 3.18
N HIS A 118 9.97 -12.04 3.61
CA HIS A 118 10.77 -10.96 3.04
C HIS A 118 11.24 -11.27 1.60
N PRO A 119 11.22 -10.30 0.66
CA PRO A 119 11.73 -10.48 -0.70
C PRO A 119 13.16 -11.00 -0.75
N GLN A 120 14.03 -10.51 0.13
CA GLN A 120 15.45 -10.87 0.16
C GLN A 120 15.75 -12.19 0.88
N VAL A 121 14.74 -12.93 1.35
CA VAL A 121 14.98 -14.22 2.01
C VAL A 121 15.70 -15.21 1.05
N PRO A 122 16.79 -15.86 1.49
CA PRO A 122 17.48 -16.90 0.72
C PRO A 122 16.55 -18.03 0.23
N LYS A 123 16.92 -18.68 -0.88
CA LYS A 123 16.16 -19.82 -1.45
C LYS A 123 16.16 -21.04 -0.54
N ASP A 124 17.19 -21.22 0.28
CA ASP A 124 17.32 -22.31 1.25
C ASP A 124 17.40 -21.71 2.67
N PRO A 125 16.26 -21.54 3.36
CA PRO A 125 16.19 -20.76 4.61
C PRO A 125 16.59 -21.58 5.84
N ILE A 126 17.42 -22.64 5.72
CA ILE A 126 17.88 -23.41 6.88
C ILE A 126 18.53 -22.47 7.89
N GLY A 127 17.87 -22.30 9.04
CA GLY A 127 18.34 -21.45 10.14
C GLY A 127 17.67 -20.07 10.27
N ILE A 128 16.76 -19.67 9.37
CA ILE A 128 15.96 -18.45 9.55
C ILE A 128 14.90 -18.74 10.61
N ALA A 129 15.11 -18.21 11.81
CA ALA A 129 14.30 -18.48 12.98
C ALA A 129 12.83 -18.09 12.73
N VAL A 130 11.92 -18.99 13.10
CA VAL A 130 10.50 -18.69 13.19
C VAL A 130 10.29 -17.99 14.54
N ARG A 131 9.93 -16.71 14.51
CA ARG A 131 9.29 -16.04 15.64
C ARG A 131 7.89 -15.60 15.25
#